data_AF-A0A9Q3UPH2-F1
#
_entry.id   AF-A0A9Q3UPH2-F1
#
_cell.length_a   1.000
_cell.length_b   1.000
_cell.length_c   1.000
_cell.angle_alpha   90.00
_cell.angle_beta   90.00
_cell.angle_gamma   90.00
#
_symmetry.space_group_name_H-M   'P 1'
#
loop_
_entity.id
_entity.type
_entity.pdbx_description
1 polymer ?
#
loop_
_entity_poly.entity_id
_entity_poly.type
_entity_poly.pdbx_seq_one_letter_code
_entity_poly.pdbx_strand_id
1 'polypeptide(L)'
;MDDEQEVIVAICKYVYLNWISEAKSQRDFAAICDIEESTVRRIKNIALGTSKTEYNMSVKTIAKICRKKEITLEELFQNIKK
;
A
#
# COMPACT_ATOMS: atom_id res chain seq x y z
N MET A 1 -11.67 -15.13 6.71
CA MET A 1 -10.28 -14.62 6.70
C MET A 1 -10.01 -14.08 8.07
N ASP A 2 -8.76 -14.07 8.52
CA ASP A 2 -8.40 -13.35 9.75
C ASP A 2 -8.69 -11.85 9.55
N ASP A 3 -9.31 -11.20 10.55
CA ASP A 3 -9.75 -9.79 10.47
C ASP A 3 -8.55 -8.87 10.17
N GLU A 4 -7.36 -9.21 10.66
CA GLU A 4 -6.11 -8.50 10.39
C GLU A 4 -5.73 -8.52 8.91
N GLN A 5 -5.88 -9.69 8.27
CA GLN A 5 -5.54 -9.87 6.86
C GLN A 5 -6.49 -9.08 5.95
N GLU A 6 -7.76 -8.95 6.30
CA GLU A 6 -8.72 -8.14 5.56
C GLU A 6 -8.33 -6.65 5.55
N VAL A 7 -7.89 -6.12 6.70
CA VAL A 7 -7.42 -4.74 6.83
C VAL A 7 -6.18 -4.50 5.97
N ILE A 8 -5.20 -5.40 6.01
CA ILE A 8 -3.98 -5.31 5.20
C ILE A 8 -4.32 -5.29 3.70
N VAL A 9 -5.23 -6.17 3.26
CA VAL A 9 -5.68 -6.22 1.87
C VAL A 9 -6.37 -4.91 1.47
N ALA A 10 -7.21 -4.36 2.33
CA ALA A 10 -7.91 -3.10 2.08
C ALA A 10 -6.94 -1.92 1.93
N ILE A 11 -5.93 -1.84 2.81
CA ILE A 11 -4.84 -0.85 2.70
C ILE A 11 -4.09 -1.02 1.38
N CYS A 12 -3.67 -2.25 1.04
CA CYS A 12 -2.90 -2.50 -0.18
C CYS A 12 -3.70 -2.13 -1.44
N LYS A 13 -5.00 -2.46 -1.47
CA LYS A 13 -5.89 -2.07 -2.57
C LYS A 13 -5.99 -0.56 -2.71
N TYR A 14 -6.21 0.15 -1.59
CA TYR A 14 -6.30 1.61 -1.60
C TYR A 14 -5.01 2.24 -2.14
N VAL A 15 -3.85 1.86 -1.58
CA VAL A 15 -2.54 2.38 -2.02
C VAL A 15 -2.28 2.06 -3.49
N TYR A 16 -2.63 0.86 -3.93
CA TYR A 16 -2.41 0.42 -5.30
C TYR A 16 -3.24 1.24 -6.29
N LEU A 17 -4.56 1.29 -6.09
CA LEU A 17 -5.51 1.91 -7.02
C LEU A 17 -5.39 3.43 -7.09
N ASN A 18 -4.99 4.08 -5.99
CA ASN A 18 -4.87 5.53 -5.97
C ASN A 18 -3.52 6.02 -6.49
N TRP A 19 -2.43 5.25 -6.29
CA TRP A 19 -1.10 5.80 -6.54
C TRP A 19 -0.10 4.90 -7.24
N ILE A 20 -0.09 3.58 -7.00
CA ILE A 20 0.88 2.70 -7.66
C ILE A 20 0.47 2.41 -9.10
N SER A 21 -0.82 2.26 -9.40
CA SER A 21 -1.33 2.02 -10.77
C SER A 21 -0.98 3.17 -11.72
N GLU A 22 -1.02 4.40 -11.20
CA GLU A 22 -0.74 5.64 -11.96
C GLU A 22 0.74 6.02 -11.98
N ALA A 23 1.60 5.30 -11.24
CA ALA A 23 3.02 5.60 -11.19
C ALA A 23 3.73 5.17 -12.48
N LYS A 24 4.73 5.95 -12.90
CA LYS A 24 5.55 5.67 -14.10
C LYS A 24 6.17 4.26 -14.07
N SER A 25 6.58 3.81 -12.89
CA SER A 25 7.04 2.43 -12.65
C SER A 25 7.03 2.12 -11.15
N GLN A 26 7.14 0.83 -10.79
CA GLN A 26 7.28 0.43 -9.39
C GLN A 26 8.53 1.05 -8.73
N ARG A 27 9.64 1.12 -9.47
CA ARG A 27 10.90 1.71 -9.01
C ARG A 27 10.78 3.20 -8.76
N ASP A 28 10.10 3.91 -9.65
CA ASP A 28 9.85 5.35 -9.54
C ASP A 28 9.01 5.66 -8.30
N PHE A 29 7.91 4.93 -8.10
CA PHE A 29 7.08 5.05 -6.90
C PHE A 29 7.87 4.77 -5.62
N ALA A 30 8.68 3.70 -5.62
CA ALA A 30 9.53 3.32 -4.50
C ALA A 30 10.50 4.45 -4.11
N ALA A 31 11.15 5.07 -5.11
CA ALA A 31 12.06 6.19 -4.91
C ALA A 31 11.36 7.43 -4.35
N ILE A 32 10.20 7.81 -4.92
CA ILE A 32 9.41 8.95 -4.44
C ILE A 32 8.99 8.75 -2.98
N CYS A 33 8.57 7.53 -2.63
CA CYS A 33 8.08 7.18 -1.30
C CYS A 33 9.18 6.83 -0.29
N ASP A 34 10.46 6.77 -0.72
CA ASP A 34 11.58 6.31 0.10
C ASP A 34 11.32 4.90 0.73
N ILE A 35 10.88 3.97 -0.12
CA ILE A 35 10.63 2.57 0.26
C ILE A 35 11.31 1.64 -0.74
N GLU A 36 11.42 0.35 -0.40
CA GLU A 36 11.95 -0.64 -1.33
C GLU A 36 10.98 -0.95 -2.46
N GLU A 37 11.50 -1.16 -3.67
CA GLU A 37 10.69 -1.65 -4.80
C GLU A 37 10.02 -2.99 -4.49
N SER A 38 10.68 -3.84 -3.68
CA SER A 38 10.14 -5.10 -3.16
C SER A 38 8.81 -4.88 -2.41
N THR A 39 8.69 -3.79 -1.68
CA THR A 39 7.50 -3.39 -0.93
C THR A 39 6.38 -2.99 -1.88
N VAL A 40 6.69 -2.17 -2.90
CA VAL A 40 5.72 -1.78 -3.93
C VAL A 40 5.17 -2.99 -4.67
N ARG A 41 6.04 -3.94 -5.01
CA ARG A 41 5.66 -5.20 -5.66
C ARG A 41 4.73 -6.05 -4.81
N ARG A 42 5.00 -6.16 -3.51
CA ARG A 42 4.13 -6.87 -2.55
C ARG A 42 2.75 -6.22 -2.46
N ILE A 43 2.69 -4.89 -2.34
CA ILE A 43 1.43 -4.13 -2.32
C ILE A 43 0.59 -4.46 -3.56
N LYS A 44 1.21 -4.34 -4.75
CA LYS A 44 0.55 -4.67 -6.02
C LYS A 44 0.02 -6.11 -6.02
N ASN A 45 0.84 -7.09 -5.63
CA ASN A 45 0.43 -8.49 -5.67
C ASN A 45 -0.71 -8.82 -4.71
N ILE A 46 -0.74 -8.18 -3.53
CA ILE A 46 -1.84 -8.34 -2.56
C ILE A 46 -3.11 -7.66 -3.08
N ALA A 47 -2.98 -6.43 -3.59
CA ALA A 47 -4.11 -5.70 -4.15
C ALA A 47 -4.79 -6.44 -5.31
N LEU A 48 -3.99 -7.12 -6.15
CA LEU A 48 -4.45 -7.92 -7.29
C LEU A 48 -4.82 -9.36 -6.93
N GLY A 49 -4.70 -9.77 -5.65
CA GLY A 49 -5.00 -11.14 -5.22
C GLY A 49 -4.07 -12.21 -5.79
N THR A 50 -2.89 -11.84 -6.27
CA THR A 50 -1.90 -12.76 -6.84
C THR A 50 -0.84 -13.22 -5.82
N SER A 51 -0.80 -12.58 -4.64
CA SER A 51 0.05 -13.01 -3.53
C SER A 51 -0.54 -14.24 -2.84
N LYS A 52 0.28 -15.27 -2.66
CA LYS A 52 -0.02 -16.43 -1.79
C LYS A 52 0.59 -16.30 -0.39
N THR A 53 1.35 -15.23 -0.14
CA THR A 53 2.03 -14.99 1.13
C THR A 53 1.29 -13.93 1.94
N GLU A 54 1.15 -14.19 3.23
CA GLU A 54 0.80 -13.19 4.22
C GLU A 54 1.89 -12.11 4.26
N TYR A 55 1.47 -10.85 4.31
CA TYR A 55 2.38 -9.72 4.31
C TYR A 55 2.00 -8.77 5.43
N ASN A 56 2.89 -8.65 6.41
CA ASN A 56 2.72 -7.68 7.47
C ASN A 56 3.40 -6.36 7.06
N MET A 57 2.61 -5.41 6.54
CA MET A 57 3.13 -4.07 6.21
C MET A 57 3.36 -3.27 7.49
N SER A 58 4.58 -2.77 7.70
CA SER A 58 4.83 -1.88 8.83
C SER A 58 4.05 -0.57 8.71
N VAL A 59 3.53 -0.05 9.83
CA VAL A 59 2.90 1.27 9.90
C VAL A 59 3.86 2.37 9.43
N LYS A 60 5.17 2.21 9.65
CA LYS A 60 6.21 3.13 9.16
C LYS A 60 6.21 3.24 7.64
N THR A 61 5.99 2.15 6.91
CA THR A 61 5.86 2.13 5.45
C THR A 61 4.63 2.91 5.01
N ILE A 62 3.48 2.64 5.63
CA ILE A 62 2.23 3.37 5.33
C ILE A 62 2.42 4.86 5.56
N ALA A 63 3.03 5.24 6.70
CA ALA A 63 3.31 6.62 7.05
C ALA A 63 4.24 7.32 6.04
N LYS A 64 5.25 6.62 5.50
CA LYS A 64 6.12 7.16 4.44
C LYS A 64 5.32 7.48 3.17
N ILE A 65 4.43 6.57 2.77
CA ILE A 65 3.57 6.75 1.59
C ILE A 65 2.62 7.93 1.83
N CYS A 66 1.88 7.94 2.95
CA CYS A 66 0.97 9.02 3.33
C CYS A 66 1.64 10.40 3.28
N ARG A 67 2.83 10.55 3.89
CA ARG A 67 3.59 11.82 3.87
C ARG A 67 3.90 12.30 2.46
N LYS A 68 4.23 11.40 1.54
CA LYS A 68 4.57 11.74 0.15
C LYS A 68 3.35 11.96 -0.73
N LYS A 69 2.17 11.54 -0.25
CA LYS A 69 0.87 11.75 -0.87
C LYS A 69 0.08 12.86 -0.20
N GLU A 70 0.71 13.58 0.73
CA GLU A 70 0.16 14.73 1.44
C GLU A 70 -1.17 14.42 2.13
N ILE A 71 -1.30 13.19 2.64
CA ILE A 71 -2.41 12.78 3.51
C ILE A 71 -1.87 12.23 4.84
N THR A 72 -2.73 12.20 5.85
CA THR A 72 -2.50 11.58 7.14
C THR A 72 -2.84 10.09 7.12
N LEU A 73 -2.40 9.36 8.15
CA LEU A 73 -2.85 7.97 8.36
C LEU A 73 -4.35 7.90 8.63
N GLU A 74 -4.88 8.86 9.38
CA GLU A 74 -6.32 8.96 9.67
C GLU A 74 -7.14 9.09 8.38
N GLU A 75 -6.78 10.02 7.50
CA GLU A 75 -7.43 10.19 6.19
C GLU A 75 -7.33 8.91 5.35
N LEU A 76 -6.17 8.23 5.36
CA LEU A 76 -6.03 6.94 4.68
C LEU A 76 -7.05 5.94 5.20
N PHE A 77 -7.18 5.77 6.52
CA PHE A 77 -8.11 4.81 7.11
C PHE A 77 -9.58 5.21 6.90
N GLN A 78 -9.91 6.50 6.91
CA GLN A 78 -11.26 6.98 6.59
C GLN A 78 -11.62 6.72 5.11
N ASN A 79 -10.65 6.79 4.21
CA ASN A 79 -10.86 6.56 2.78
C ASN A 79 -10.93 5.08 2.39
N ILE A 80 -10.47 4.18 3.25
CA ILE A 80 -10.68 2.74 3.07
C ILE A 80 -12.14 2.42 3.40
N LYS A 81 -12.95 2.28 2.35
CA LYS A 81 -14.32 1.74 2.48
C LYS A 81 -14.23 0.23 2.65
N LYS A 82 -14.80 -0.28 3.74
CA LYS A 82 -15.08 -1.71 3.92
C LYS A 82 -16.08 -2.19 2.87
#